data_AF-A0A346I1D6-F1
#
_entry.id   AF-A0A346I1D6-F1
#
_cell.length_a   1.000
_cell.length_b   1.000
_cell.length_c   1.000
_cell.angle_alpha   90.00
_cell.angle_beta   90.00
_cell.angle_gamma   90.00
#
_symmetry.space_group_name_H-M   'P 1'
#
loop_
_entity.id
_entity.type
_entity.pdbx_description
1 polymer ?
#
loop_
_entity_poly.entity_id
_entity_poly.type
_entity_poly.pdbx_seq_one_letter_code
_entity_poly.pdbx_strand_id
1 'polypeptide(L)'
;DDPHPTMENYFDDLQAGREQAHPWWRLVNEHFPNVLRHFGPFCSLNLIRSTLDFFEGCWIEQYNFGGYPGSHDYPGFLRRMNGLGHCVGASLWPKAQFDERKQFLEITSSI
;
A
#
# COMPACT_ATOMS: atom_id res chain seq x y z
N ASP A 1 15.49 11.77 -0.27
CA ASP A 1 16.42 10.89 0.47
C ASP A 1 16.22 9.46 0.01
N ASP A 2 17.33 8.73 -0.12
CA ASP A 2 17.34 7.31 -0.52
C ASP A 2 16.68 6.46 0.59
N PRO A 3 15.62 5.68 0.28
CA PRO A 3 14.98 4.81 1.25
C PRO A 3 15.87 3.66 1.74
N HIS A 4 16.89 3.24 0.97
CA HIS A 4 17.68 2.03 1.25
C HIS A 4 18.16 1.93 2.71
N PRO A 5 18.88 2.91 3.28
CA PRO A 5 19.45 2.78 4.63
C PRO A 5 18.38 2.63 5.71
N THR A 6 17.20 3.21 5.48
CA THR A 6 16.08 3.17 6.43
C THR A 6 15.17 1.94 6.28
N MET A 7 15.40 1.12 5.25
CA MET A 7 14.63 -0.10 4.99
C MET A 7 15.37 -1.39 5.36
N GLU A 8 16.66 -1.33 5.71
CA GLU A 8 17.50 -2.49 6.02
C GLU A 8 16.90 -3.39 7.11
N ASN A 9 16.35 -2.80 8.16
CA ASN A 9 15.74 -3.54 9.28
C ASN A 9 14.20 -3.49 9.28
N TYR A 10 13.57 -3.08 8.16
CA TYR A 10 12.13 -2.85 8.09
C TYR A 10 11.31 -4.03 8.63
N PHE A 11 11.64 -5.25 8.19
CA PHE A 11 10.92 -6.46 8.58
C PHE A 11 11.16 -6.83 10.04
N ASP A 12 12.41 -6.79 10.50
CA ASP A 12 12.75 -7.12 11.89
C ASP A 12 12.09 -6.15 12.88
N ASP A 13 12.04 -4.86 12.54
CA ASP A 13 11.36 -3.85 13.33
C ASP A 13 9.85 -4.03 13.30
N LEU A 14 9.27 -4.30 12.12
CA LEU A 14 7.83 -4.57 11.98
C LEU A 14 7.40 -5.78 12.80
N GLN A 15 8.12 -6.89 12.69
CA GLN A 15 7.81 -8.14 13.38
C GLN A 15 7.97 -8.01 14.90
N ALA A 16 8.95 -7.24 15.36
CA ALA A 16 9.18 -6.99 16.78
C ALA A 16 8.30 -5.87 17.36
N GLY A 17 7.46 -5.22 16.55
CA GLY A 17 6.64 -4.08 16.98
C GLY A 17 7.46 -2.83 17.37
N ARG A 18 8.66 -2.69 16.82
CA ARG A 18 9.48 -1.49 16.98
C ARG A 18 9.07 -0.41 15.98
N GLU A 19 9.34 0.84 16.36
CA GLU A 19 9.13 1.98 15.48
C GLU A 19 10.03 1.86 14.24
N GLN A 20 9.47 2.13 13.06
CA GLN A 20 10.20 2.04 11.79
C GLN A 20 11.29 3.12 11.67
N ALA A 21 12.42 2.80 11.06
CA ALA A 21 13.49 3.79 10.86
C ALA A 21 13.07 4.93 9.91
N HIS A 22 12.39 4.60 8.81
CA HIS A 22 11.96 5.60 7.83
C HIS A 22 10.84 6.50 8.42
N PRO A 23 11.01 7.84 8.45
CA PRO A 23 10.06 8.77 9.11
C PRO A 23 8.64 8.71 8.55
N TRP A 24 8.49 8.52 7.24
CA TRP A 24 7.16 8.34 6.63
C TRP A 24 6.44 7.11 7.18
N TRP A 25 7.12 5.95 7.30
CA TRP A 25 6.52 4.74 7.85
C TRP A 25 6.11 4.91 9.31
N ARG A 26 6.87 5.69 10.09
CA ARG A 26 6.49 6.03 11.47
C ARG A 26 5.13 6.73 11.53
N LEU A 27 5.02 7.86 10.82
CA LEU A 27 3.81 8.68 10.83
C LEU A 27 2.61 7.95 10.21
N VAL A 28 2.82 7.24 9.10
CA VAL A 28 1.76 6.49 8.43
C VAL A 28 1.27 5.35 9.32
N ASN A 29 2.17 4.54 9.89
CA ASN A 29 1.76 3.41 10.74
C ASN A 29 1.12 3.87 12.05
N GLU A 30 1.58 4.98 12.64
CA GLU A 30 0.96 5.59 13.82
C GLU A 30 -0.47 6.05 13.51
N HIS A 31 -0.69 6.67 12.35
CA HIS A 31 -2.01 7.17 11.97
C HIS A 31 -2.95 6.08 11.41
N PHE A 32 -2.41 5.01 10.83
CA PHE A 32 -3.16 4.03 10.06
C PHE A 32 -4.36 3.41 10.78
N PRO A 33 -4.30 3.09 12.09
CA PRO A 33 -5.47 2.61 12.83
C PRO A 33 -6.69 3.55 12.75
N ASN A 34 -6.50 4.86 12.62
CA ASN A 34 -7.59 5.82 12.46
C ASN A 34 -8.32 5.69 11.12
N VAL A 35 -7.64 5.16 10.10
CA VAL A 35 -8.24 4.82 8.80
C VAL A 35 -8.85 3.42 8.86
N LEU A 36 -8.06 2.43 9.27
CA LEU A 36 -8.44 1.01 9.24
C LEU A 36 -9.64 0.69 10.12
N ARG A 37 -9.89 1.46 11.19
CA ARG A 37 -11.08 1.29 12.04
C ARG A 37 -12.40 1.41 11.27
N HIS A 38 -12.42 2.06 10.10
CA HIS A 38 -13.60 2.23 9.26
C HIS A 38 -13.92 1.02 8.38
N PHE A 39 -13.03 0.03 8.30
CA PHE A 39 -13.13 -1.07 7.34
C PHE A 39 -13.15 -2.44 8.03
N GLY A 40 -13.59 -3.46 7.27
CA GLY A 40 -13.43 -4.86 7.62
C GLY A 40 -11.99 -5.35 7.35
N PRO A 41 -11.65 -6.58 7.75
CA PRO A 41 -10.29 -7.12 7.59
C PRO A 41 -9.85 -7.23 6.12
N PHE A 42 -10.73 -7.55 5.17
CA PHE A 42 -10.35 -7.68 3.76
C PHE A 42 -10.04 -6.32 3.13
N CYS A 43 -10.88 -5.31 3.34
CA CYS A 43 -10.61 -3.96 2.88
C CYS A 43 -9.38 -3.38 3.58
N SER A 44 -9.22 -3.61 4.88
CA SER A 44 -8.03 -3.16 5.63
C SER A 44 -6.73 -3.75 5.07
N LEU A 45 -6.74 -5.03 4.68
CA LEU A 45 -5.58 -5.67 4.06
C LEU A 45 -5.23 -5.03 2.70
N ASN A 46 -6.24 -4.67 1.89
CA ASN A 46 -6.03 -4.00 0.61
C ASN A 46 -5.42 -2.60 0.77
N LEU A 47 -5.86 -1.85 1.79
CA LEU A 47 -5.24 -0.56 2.14
C LEU A 47 -3.76 -0.75 2.51
N ILE A 48 -3.46 -1.71 3.40
CA ILE A 48 -2.08 -1.99 3.84
C ILE A 48 -1.19 -2.37 2.65
N ARG A 49 -1.63 -3.32 1.81
CA ARG A 49 -0.87 -3.77 0.64
C ARG A 49 -0.59 -2.63 -0.33
N SER A 50 -1.62 -1.87 -0.69
CA SER A 50 -1.48 -0.83 -1.70
C SER A 50 -0.65 0.37 -1.20
N THR A 51 -0.64 0.64 0.10
CA THR A 51 0.26 1.63 0.70
C THR A 51 1.72 1.16 0.72
N LEU A 52 1.97 -0.14 0.92
CA LEU A 52 3.30 -0.74 0.78
C LEU A 52 3.79 -0.69 -0.68
N ASP A 53 2.94 -1.08 -1.63
CA ASP A 53 3.22 -0.98 -3.07
C ASP A 53 3.57 0.47 -3.46
N PHE A 54 2.79 1.44 -2.97
CA PHE A 54 3.03 2.86 -3.24
C PHE A 54 4.40 3.33 -2.75
N PHE A 55 4.83 2.88 -1.57
CA PHE A 55 6.16 3.20 -1.04
C PHE A 55 7.28 2.67 -1.96
N GLU A 56 7.16 1.42 -2.43
CA GLU A 56 8.11 0.86 -3.41
C GLU A 56 8.06 1.60 -4.75
N GLY A 57 6.87 1.99 -5.21
CA GLY A 57 6.69 2.80 -6.42
C GLY A 57 7.44 4.13 -6.33
N CYS A 58 7.29 4.87 -5.24
CA CYS A 58 8.03 6.11 -5.00
C CYS A 58 9.55 5.88 -4.93
N TRP A 59 10.00 4.73 -4.40
CA TRP A 59 11.41 4.38 -4.39
C TRP A 59 11.95 4.16 -5.81
N ILE A 60 11.24 3.39 -6.65
CA ILE A 60 11.60 3.18 -8.06
C ILE A 60 11.63 4.51 -8.83
N GLU A 61 10.66 5.40 -8.58
CA GLU A 61 10.57 6.69 -9.26
C GLU A 61 11.76 7.62 -9.00
N GLN A 62 12.51 7.44 -7.89
CA GLN A 62 13.73 8.23 -7.62
C GLN A 62 14.80 8.04 -8.70
N TYR A 63 14.79 6.91 -9.41
CA TYR A 63 15.73 6.62 -10.48
C TYR A 63 15.36 7.29 -11.81
N ASN A 64 14.16 7.90 -11.91
CA ASN A 64 13.63 8.51 -13.13
C ASN A 64 13.76 7.58 -14.35
N PHE A 65 13.55 6.27 -14.13
CA PHE A 65 13.75 5.23 -15.13
C PHE A 65 12.43 4.87 -15.81
N GLY A 66 12.37 5.08 -17.12
CA GLY A 66 11.18 4.80 -17.95
C GLY A 66 11.05 3.35 -18.44
N GLY A 67 11.95 2.46 -18.05
CA GLY A 67 12.02 1.09 -18.58
C GLY A 67 13.02 0.96 -19.74
N TYR A 68 13.56 -0.25 -19.91
CA TYR A 68 14.44 -0.54 -21.04
C TYR A 68 13.65 -0.60 -22.35
N PRO A 69 14.26 -0.28 -23.51
CA PRO A 69 13.65 -0.53 -24.81
C PRO A 69 13.21 -1.99 -24.95
N GLY A 70 11.95 -2.22 -25.34
CA GLY A 70 11.35 -3.55 -25.43
C GLY A 70 10.73 -4.08 -24.13
N SER A 71 10.84 -3.35 -23.01
CA SER A 71 10.19 -3.71 -21.74
C SER A 71 8.71 -3.28 -21.74
N HIS A 72 7.89 -3.96 -22.55
CA HIS A 72 6.50 -3.58 -22.81
C HIS A 72 5.61 -3.54 -21.55
N ASP A 73 5.91 -4.35 -20.54
CA ASP A 73 5.12 -4.45 -19.31
C ASP A 73 5.52 -3.43 -18.23
N TYR A 74 6.70 -2.80 -18.34
CA TYR A 74 7.21 -1.89 -17.31
C TYR A 74 6.28 -0.70 -17.03
N PRO A 75 5.71 -0.01 -18.03
CA PRO A 75 4.80 1.10 -17.77
C PRO A 75 3.57 0.69 -16.96
N GLY A 76 2.96 -0.45 -17.29
CA GLY A 76 1.79 -0.97 -16.57
C GLY A 76 2.13 -1.48 -15.17
N PHE A 77 3.30 -2.09 -15.01
CA PHE A 77 3.85 -2.50 -13.71
C PHE A 77 4.02 -1.29 -12.78
N LEU A 78 4.78 -0.28 -13.20
CA LEU A 78 5.07 0.88 -12.36
C LEU A 78 3.80 1.65 -12.03
N ARG A 79 2.87 1.75 -13.00
CA ARG A 79 1.59 2.43 -12.78
C ARG A 79 0.71 1.74 -11.74
N ARG A 80 0.75 0.42 -11.63
CA ARG A 80 0.04 -0.31 -10.56
C ARG A 80 0.72 -0.07 -9.21
N MET A 81 2.05 -0.10 -9.18
CA MET A 81 2.85 0.10 -7.97
C MET A 81 2.59 1.48 -7.34
N ASN A 82 2.70 2.55 -8.12
CA ASN A 82 2.51 3.93 -7.63
C ASN A 82 1.04 4.41 -7.65
N GLY A 83 0.11 3.56 -8.07
CA GLY A 83 -1.26 3.98 -8.41
C GLY A 83 -2.25 4.02 -7.25
N LEU A 84 -1.92 3.41 -6.10
CA LEU A 84 -2.82 3.27 -4.94
C LEU A 84 -4.17 2.59 -5.28
N GLY A 85 -4.21 1.76 -6.32
CA GLY A 85 -5.46 1.20 -6.88
C GLY A 85 -6.30 0.47 -5.85
N HIS A 86 -5.74 -0.52 -5.15
CA HIS A 86 -6.50 -1.27 -4.14
C HIS A 86 -6.81 -0.45 -2.89
N CYS A 87 -5.96 0.53 -2.53
CA CYS A 87 -6.25 1.46 -1.43
C CYS A 87 -7.53 2.23 -1.73
N VAL A 88 -7.61 2.82 -2.92
CA VAL A 88 -8.80 3.55 -3.37
C VAL A 88 -10.00 2.62 -3.46
N GLY A 89 -9.90 1.50 -4.20
CA GLY A 89 -11.00 0.57 -4.41
C GLY A 89 -11.61 0.04 -3.11
N ALA A 90 -10.78 -0.40 -2.16
CA ALA A 90 -11.25 -0.90 -0.88
C ALA A 90 -11.76 0.20 0.07
N SER A 91 -11.23 1.43 -0.04
CA SER A 91 -11.66 2.55 0.81
C SER A 91 -13.09 3.04 0.53
N LEU A 92 -13.71 2.59 -0.57
CA LEU A 92 -15.09 2.89 -0.93
C LEU A 92 -16.13 2.10 -0.13
N TRP A 93 -15.70 1.13 0.68
CA TRP A 93 -16.60 0.18 1.36
C TRP A 93 -16.46 0.22 2.89
N PRO A 94 -16.79 1.34 3.57
CA PRO A 94 -16.69 1.36 5.03
C PRO A 94 -17.70 0.42 5.68
N LYS A 95 -17.28 -0.28 6.74
CA LYS A 95 -18.08 -1.31 7.41
C LYS A 95 -19.33 -0.79 8.11
N ALA A 96 -19.46 0.52 8.24
CA ALA A 96 -20.66 1.17 8.77
C ALA A 96 -21.82 1.16 7.77
N GLN A 97 -21.53 1.05 6.46
CA GLN A 97 -22.54 1.02 5.40
C GLN A 97 -22.58 -0.31 4.65
N PHE A 98 -21.47 -1.04 4.60
CA PHE A 98 -21.32 -2.25 3.79
C PHE A 98 -20.89 -3.46 4.64
N ASP A 99 -21.47 -4.61 4.37
CA ASP A 99 -21.11 -5.88 5.02
C ASP A 99 -20.12 -6.62 4.12
N GLU A 100 -18.83 -6.53 4.48
CA GLU A 100 -17.71 -7.07 3.71
C GLU A 100 -17.86 -8.56 3.37
N ARG A 101 -18.51 -9.35 4.24
CA ARG A 101 -18.72 -10.78 4.00
C ARG A 101 -19.84 -11.04 3.02
N LYS A 102 -20.91 -10.25 3.08
CA LYS A 102 -22.07 -10.38 2.18
C LYS A 102 -21.77 -9.86 0.78
N GLN A 103 -20.94 -8.82 0.68
CA GLN A 103 -20.64 -8.12 -0.57
C GLN A 103 -19.22 -8.40 -1.06
N PHE A 104 -18.64 -9.52 -0.62
CA PHE A 104 -17.23 -9.84 -0.87
C PHE A 104 -16.89 -9.88 -2.37
N LEU A 105 -17.79 -10.45 -3.19
CA LEU A 105 -17.55 -10.61 -4.63
C LEU A 105 -17.60 -9.26 -5.36
N GLU A 106 -18.55 -8.41 -4.99
CA GLU A 106 -18.70 -7.07 -5.53
C GLU A 106 -17.50 -6.20 -5.15
N ILE A 107 -17.09 -6.25 -3.87
CA ILE A 107 -15.91 -5.55 -3.38
C ILE A 107 -14.66 -6.03 -4.13
N THR A 108 -14.45 -7.35 -4.25
CA THR A 108 -13.29 -7.92 -4.96
C THR A 108 -13.29 -7.56 -6.44
N SER A 109 -14.46 -7.47 -7.08
CA SER A 109 -14.54 -7.07 -8.50
C SER A 109 -14.24 -5.58 -8.74
N SER A 110 -14.33 -4.77 -7.69
CA SER A 110 -14.04 -3.33 -7.72
C SER A 110 -12.60 -2.98 -7.36
N ILE A 111 -11.81 -3.98 -6.93
CA ILE A 111 -10.42 -3.85 -6.49
C ILE A 111 -9.49 -4.44 -7.56
#